data_AF-A0A0C9TNX2-F1
#
_entry.id   AF-A0A0C9TNX2-F1
#
_cell.length_a   1.000
_cell.length_b   1.000
_cell.length_c   1.000
_cell.angle_alpha   90.00
_cell.angle_beta   90.00
_cell.angle_gamma   90.00
#
_symmetry.space_group_name_H-M   'P 1'
#
loop_
_entity.id
_entity.type
_entity.pdbx_description
1 polymer ?
#
loop_
_entity_poly.entity_id
_entity_poly.type
_entity_poly.pdbx_seq_one_letter_code
_entity_poly.pdbx_strand_id
1 'polypeptide(L)' 'MKVSRDREVQTISISQESYIDAILTKYNFANAKPVSIPMDPNVQLLKMQSPKTTTDAAKMKQVLFRAALGSLMYLA' A
#
# COMPACT_ATOMS: atom_id res chain seq x y z
N MET A 1 12.03 -11.48 2.30
CA MET A 1 12.07 -11.45 3.77
C MET A 1 13.50 -11.70 4.20
N LYS A 2 14.06 -10.80 5.00
CA LYS A 2 15.44 -10.84 5.47
C LYS A 2 15.41 -10.75 7.00
N VAL A 3 16.02 -11.71 7.67
CA VAL A 3 16.16 -11.70 9.13
C VAL A 3 17.62 -11.44 9.44
N SER A 4 17.89 -10.39 10.21
CA SER A 4 19.21 -10.07 10.74
C SER A 4 19.18 -10.17 12.26
N ARG A 5 20.21 -10.77 12.84
CA ARG A 5 20.35 -10.87 14.29
C ARG A 5 21.65 -10.21 14.71
N ASP A 6 21.52 -9.18 15.52
CA ASP A 6 22.63 -8.57 16.23
C ASP A 6 22.77 -9.29 17.58
N ARG A 7 23.93 -9.91 17.83
CA ARG A 7 24.19 -10.63 19.09
C ARG A 7 24.81 -9.73 20.16
N GLU A 8 25.47 -8.64 19.77
CA GLU A 8 26.07 -7.69 20.71
C GLU A 8 24.96 -6.89 21.40
N VAL A 9 23.99 -6.42 20.61
CA VAL A 9 22.83 -5.66 21.10
C VAL A 9 21.60 -6.57 21.33
N GLN A 10 21.79 -7.89 21.22
CA GLN A 10 20.75 -8.93 21.41
C GLN A 10 19.42 -8.67 20.68
N THR A 11 19.48 -8.07 19.49
CA THR A 11 18.31 -7.65 18.73
C THR A 11 18.11 -8.54 17.50
N ILE A 12 16.85 -8.86 17.18
CA ILE A 12 16.48 -9.52 15.93
C ILE A 12 15.64 -8.52 15.14
N SER A 13 16.05 -8.25 13.90
CA SER A 13 15.32 -7.39 12.96
C SER A 13 14.83 -8.22 11.79
N ILE A 14 13.59 -7.96 11.38
CA ILE A 14 12.97 -8.60 10.23
C ILE A 14 12.64 -7.50 9.22
N SER A 15 13.21 -7.59 8.02
CA SER A 15 12.84 -6.76 6.87
C SER A 15 11.96 -7.57 5.90
N GLN A 16 10.82 -7.00 5.54
CA GLN A 16 9.86 -7.56 4.58
C GLN A 16 9.75 -6.72 3.29
N GLU A 17 10.76 -5.90 2.99
CA GLU A 17 10.80 -5.02 1.81
C GLU A 17 10.40 -5.74 0.51
N SER A 18 11.04 -6.88 0.23
CA SER A 18 10.76 -7.67 -0.98
C SER A 18 9.30 -8.12 -1.12
N TYR A 19 8.59 -8.28 0.00
CA TYR A 19 7.19 -8.70 0.02
C TYR A 19 6.25 -7.51 -0.13
N ILE A 20 6.62 -6.34 0.41
CA ILE A 20 5.95 -5.06 0.12
C ILE A 20 6.01 -4.79 -1.40
N ASP A 21 7.19 -4.92 -2.02
CA ASP A 21 7.36 -4.71 -3.46
C ASP A 21 6.51 -5.67 -4.30
N ALA A 22 6.41 -6.93 -3.88
CA ALA A 22 5.56 -7.93 -4.53
C ALA A 22 4.06 -7.55 -4.46
N ILE A 23 3.60 -7.04 -3.30
CA ILE A 23 2.23 -6.55 -3.14
C ILE A 23 1.99 -5.33 -4.03
N LEU A 24 2.90 -4.36 -4.03
CA LEU A 24 2.76 -3.15 -4.85
C LEU A 24 2.70 -3.51 -6.34
N THR A 25 3.56 -4.41 -6.80
CA THR A 25 3.54 -4.88 -8.20
C THR A 25 2.24 -5.61 -8.53
N LYS A 26 1.77 -6.52 -7.66
CA LYS A 26 0.54 -7.29 -7.85
C LYS A 26 -0.70 -6.41 -8.04
N TYR A 27 -0.78 -5.28 -7.33
CA TYR A 27 -1.92 -4.37 -7.39
C TYR A 27 -1.68 -3.15 -8.29
N ASN A 28 -0.65 -3.20 -9.14
CA ASN A 28 -0.32 -2.15 -10.11
C ASN A 28 0.05 -0.79 -9.46
N PHE A 29 0.64 -0.83 -8.26
CA PHE A 29 1.19 0.31 -7.52
C PHE A 29 2.70 0.50 -7.72
N ALA A 30 3.33 -0.21 -8.66
CA ALA A 30 4.76 -0.06 -8.94
C ALA A 30 5.17 1.40 -9.25
N ASN A 31 4.26 2.19 -9.86
CA ASN A 31 4.46 3.61 -10.18
C ASN A 31 3.80 4.56 -9.17
N ALA A 32 3.30 4.06 -8.04
CA ALA A 32 2.69 4.90 -7.02
C ALA A 32 3.76 5.80 -6.40
N LYS A 33 3.49 7.10 -6.34
CA LYS A 33 4.40 8.06 -5.69
C LYS A 33 4.21 7.96 -4.18
N PRO A 34 5.23 7.53 -3.40
CA PRO A 34 5.13 7.56 -1.96
C PRO A 34 5.03 9.02 -1.52
N VAL A 35 3.98 9.34 -0.77
CA VAL A 35 3.83 10.64 -0.11
C VAL A 35 4.07 10.39 1.37
N SER A 36 4.99 11.14 1.98
CA SER A 36 5.33 11.01 3.40
C SER A 36 4.22 11.52 4.33
N ILE A 37 3.25 12.23 3.76
CA ILE A 37 2.13 12.83 4.48
C ILE A 37 1.02 11.77 4.55
N PRO A 38 0.68 11.28 5.76
CA PRO A 38 -0.46 10.40 5.92
C PRO A 38 -1.73 11.11 5.45
N MET A 39 -2.71 10.34 4.98
CA MET A 39 -4.02 10.89 4.65
C MET A 39 -4.60 11.58 5.88
N ASP A 40 -5.07 12.83 5.71
CA ASP A 40 -5.68 13.57 6.81
C ASP A 40 -6.96 12.84 7.28
N PRO A 41 -7.03 12.40 8.55
CA PRO A 41 -8.17 11.65 9.07
C PRO A 41 -9.46 12.46 9.08
N ASN A 42 -9.39 13.79 8.98
CA ASN A 42 -10.55 14.67 8.94
C ASN A 42 -11.12 14.87 7.53
N VAL A 43 -10.48 14.31 6.50
CA VAL A 43 -10.99 14.40 5.12
C VAL A 43 -12.20 13.49 4.96
N GLN A 44 -13.38 14.11 4.80
CA GLN A 44 -14.58 13.39 4.39
C GLN A 44 -14.61 13.21 2.88
N LEU A 45 -14.58 11.94 2.44
CA LEU A 45 -14.75 11.60 1.04
C LEU A 45 -16.23 11.69 0.65
N LEU A 46 -16.55 12.57 -0.29
CA LEU A 46 -17.92 12.80 -0.77
C LEU A 46 -18.23 11.92 -1.97
N LYS A 47 -19.49 11.50 -2.13
CA LYS A 47 -19.95 10.80 -3.35
C LYS A 47 -19.66 11.58 -4.64
N MET A 48 -19.59 12.91 -4.58
CA MET A 48 -19.24 13.75 -5.73
C MET A 48 -17.82 13.53 -6.27
N GLN A 49 -16.91 12.98 -5.45
CA GLN A 49 -15.53 12.64 -5.84
C GLN A 49 -15.41 11.24 -6.45
N SER A 50 -16.53 10.49 -6.54
CA SER A 50 -16.55 9.21 -7.24
C SER A 50 -16.37 9.39 -8.76
N PRO A 51 -15.87 8.35 -9.47
CA PRO A 51 -15.74 8.38 -10.92
C PRO A 51 -17.06 8.72 -11.60
N LYS A 52 -17.06 9.77 -12.42
CA LYS A 52 -18.24 10.18 -13.19
C LYS A 52 -18.26 9.58 -14.60
N THR A 53 -17.10 9.22 -15.13
CA THR A 53 -16.94 8.67 -16.48
C THR A 53 -16.71 7.16 -16.45
N THR A 54 -17.14 6.48 -17.52
CA THR A 54 -16.89 5.05 -17.72
C THR A 54 -15.40 4.73 -17.79
N THR A 55 -14.61 5.65 -18.34
CA THR A 55 -13.15 5.55 -18.42
C THR A 55 -12.48 5.62 -17.05
N ASP A 56 -12.95 6.48 -16.16
CA ASP A 56 -12.41 6.57 -14.79
C ASP A 56 -12.83 5.37 -13.94
N ALA A 57 -14.07 4.89 -14.11
CA ALA A 57 -14.53 3.66 -13.48
C ALA A 57 -13.73 2.43 -13.95
N ALA A 58 -13.40 2.34 -15.25
CA ALA A 58 -12.56 1.27 -15.78
C ALA A 58 -11.13 1.32 -15.21
N LYS A 59 -10.53 2.51 -15.11
CA LYS A 59 -9.22 2.69 -14.45
C LYS A 59 -9.25 2.28 -12.98
N MET A 60 -10.28 2.68 -12.24
CA MET A 60 -10.42 2.28 -10.83
C MET A 60 -10.65 0.78 -10.65
N LYS A 61 -11.31 0.10 -11.58
CA LYS A 61 -11.44 -1.37 -11.54
C LYS A 61 -10.11 -2.10 -11.67
N GLN A 62 -9.13 -1.51 -12.38
CA GLN A 62 -7.79 -2.07 -12.52
C GLN A 62 -6.94 -1.91 -11.25
N VAL A 63 -7.26 -0.90 -10.43
CA VAL A 63 -6.54 -0.62 -9.19
C VAL A 63 -7.38 -1.13 -8.01
N LEU A 64 -7.11 -2.36 -7.59
CA LEU A 64 -7.77 -3.02 -6.44
C LEU A 64 -7.29 -2.43 -5.10
N PHE A 65 -7.51 -1.13 -4.89
CA PHE A 65 -7.04 -0.36 -3.73
C PHE A 65 -7.45 -1.01 -2.39
N ARG A 66 -8.70 -1.50 -2.28
CA ARG A 66 -9.20 -2.19 -1.07
C ARG A 66 -8.46 -3.52 -0.80
N ALA A 67 -8.20 -4.31 -1.83
CA ALA A 67 -7.50 -5.59 -1.67
C ALA A 67 -6.02 -5.38 -1.34
N ALA A 68 -5.41 -4.37 -1.95
CA ALA A 68 -4.05 -3.96 -1.66
C ALA A 68 -3.89 -3.47 -0.22
N LEU A 69 -4.79 -2.59 0.25
CA LEU A 69 -4.82 -2.16 1.65
C LEU A 69 -4.98 -3.33 2.61
N GLY A 70 -5.89 -4.27 2.35
CA GLY A 70 -6.04 -5.47 3.19
C GLY A 70 -4.78 -6.34 3.22
N SER A 71 -4.08 -6.45 2.09
CA SER A 71 -2.81 -7.19 2.02
C SER A 71 -1.69 -6.48 2.78
N LEU A 72 -1.67 -5.14 2.75
CA LEU A 72 -0.68 -4.32 3.44
C LEU A 72 -0.96 -4.21 4.95
N MET A 73 -2.21 -4.20 5.38
CA MET A 73 -2.57 -4.22 6.81
C MET A 73 -2.05 -5.48 7.52
N TYR A 74 -1.94 -6.60 6.81
CA TYR A 74 -1.42 -7.84 7.37
C TYR A 74 0.12 -7.87 7.52
N LEU A 75 0.82 -6.88 6.94
CA LEU A 75 2.26 -6.75 7.07
C LEU A 75 2.71 -6.00 8.33
N ALA A 76 1.78 -5.30 8.99
CA ALA A 76 2.04 -4.48 10.16
C ALA A 76 2.09 -5.30 11.45
#